data_AF-A0A818AKL8-F1
#
_entry.id   AF-A0A818AKL8-F1
#
_cell.length_a   1.000
_cell.length_b   1.000
_cell.length_c   1.000
_cell.angle_alpha   90.00
_cell.angle_beta   90.00
_cell.angle_gamma   90.00
#
_symmetry.space_group_name_H-M   'P 1'
#
loop_
_entity.id
_entity.type
_entity.pdbx_description
1 polymer ?
#
loop_
_entity_poly.entity_id
_entity_poly.type
_entity_poly.pdbx_seq_one_letter_code
_entity_poly.pdbx_strand_id
1 'polypeptide(L)'
;MGSEAVDLYRKMPNNLHDEISSICVLNDSSHASLLDQAYSIFNTISRKTEQIVAIMSSFLFDEAQQLIEVYEKSNPLCSSMYMAILSGARNSRDSILSEKMYRRMKIPFPDEKEAVVSGSIRLCNIYSSLGDHEEVEDIRFNQIKELGKKFKQIYRGLK
;
A
#
# COMPACT_ATOMS: atom_id res chain seq x y z
N MET A 1 -15.90 -10.96 16.48
CA MET A 1 -15.73 -9.56 16.05
C MET A 1 -15.73 -9.42 14.53
N GLY A 2 -14.70 -9.81 13.77
CA GLY A 2 -14.71 -9.60 12.30
C GLY A 2 -15.92 -10.20 11.54
N SER A 3 -16.36 -11.41 11.89
CA SER A 3 -17.55 -12.02 11.28
C SER A 3 -18.85 -11.29 11.64
N GLU A 4 -18.93 -10.73 12.85
CA GLU A 4 -20.10 -9.96 13.30
C GLU A 4 -20.18 -8.62 12.57
N ALA A 5 -19.04 -7.98 12.30
CA ALA A 5 -18.98 -6.76 11.50
C ALA A 5 -19.47 -6.99 10.06
N VAL A 6 -19.07 -8.11 9.44
CA VAL A 6 -19.56 -8.52 8.11
C VAL A 6 -21.07 -8.76 8.13
N ASP A 7 -21.58 -9.48 9.13
CA ASP A 7 -23.00 -9.76 9.25
C ASP A 7 -23.82 -8.48 9.47
N LEU A 8 -23.31 -7.55 10.28
CA LEU A 8 -23.94 -6.25 10.51
C LEU A 8 -23.97 -5.43 9.22
N TYR A 9 -22.84 -5.35 8.51
CA TYR A 9 -22.75 -4.65 7.23
C TYR A 9 -23.73 -5.22 6.20
N ARG A 10 -23.87 -6.54 6.10
CA ARG A 10 -24.81 -7.19 5.16
C ARG A 10 -26.28 -6.96 5.51
N LYS A 11 -26.61 -6.78 6.78
CA LYS A 11 -27.98 -6.48 7.25
C LYS A 11 -28.32 -5.00 7.13
N MET A 12 -27.33 -4.15 6.88
CA MET A 12 -27.52 -2.72 6.81
C MET A 12 -28.34 -2.36 5.55
N PRO A 13 -29.24 -1.37 5.64
CA PRO A 13 -29.91 -0.83 4.47
C PRO A 13 -28.94 -0.29 3.42
N ASN A 14 -29.20 -0.54 2.13
CA ASN A 14 -28.32 -0.14 1.03
C ASN A 14 -27.98 1.36 1.03
N ASN A 15 -28.88 2.23 1.49
CA ASN A 15 -28.65 3.68 1.57
C ASN A 15 -27.65 4.10 2.65
N LEU A 16 -27.23 3.17 3.51
CA LEU A 16 -26.19 3.37 4.53
C LEU A 16 -24.86 2.72 4.13
N HIS A 17 -24.78 2.06 2.97
CA HIS A 17 -23.53 1.50 2.43
C HIS A 17 -22.71 2.63 1.79
N ASP A 18 -22.14 3.48 2.64
CA ASP A 18 -21.23 4.53 2.25
C ASP A 18 -19.75 4.08 2.25
N GLU A 19 -18.86 5.00 1.91
CA GLU A 19 -17.41 4.75 1.90
C GLU A 19 -16.89 4.39 3.28
N ILE A 20 -17.36 5.08 4.33
CA ILE A 20 -16.85 4.89 5.70
C ILE A 20 -17.21 3.49 6.20
N SER A 21 -18.47 3.08 6.07
CA SER A 21 -18.92 1.75 6.47
C SER A 21 -18.22 0.64 5.69
N SER A 22 -17.99 0.86 4.38
CA SER A 22 -17.19 -0.04 3.54
C SER A 22 -15.75 -0.18 4.05
N ILE A 23 -15.08 0.94 4.36
CA ILE A 23 -13.73 0.95 4.91
C ILE A 23 -13.67 0.22 6.25
N CYS A 24 -14.62 0.49 7.16
CA CYS A 24 -14.69 -0.16 8.45
C CYS A 24 -14.81 -1.67 8.33
N VAL A 25 -15.76 -2.18 7.53
CA VAL A 25 -15.95 -3.63 7.40
C VAL A 25 -14.77 -4.31 6.70
N LEU A 26 -14.13 -3.66 5.73
CA LEU A 26 -12.95 -4.20 5.05
C LEU A 26 -11.74 -4.26 5.99
N ASN A 27 -11.52 -3.24 6.81
CA ASN A 27 -10.46 -3.25 7.84
C ASN A 27 -10.71 -4.33 8.90
N ASP A 28 -11.94 -4.47 9.38
CA ASP A 28 -12.28 -5.50 10.37
C ASP A 28 -12.12 -6.90 9.80
N SER A 29 -12.54 -7.10 8.55
CA SER A 29 -12.32 -8.35 7.81
C SER A 29 -10.84 -8.64 7.61
N SER A 30 -10.03 -7.60 7.39
CA SER A 30 -8.58 -7.70 7.25
C SER A 30 -7.93 -8.21 8.54
N HIS A 31 -8.23 -7.56 9.66
CA HIS A 31 -7.71 -7.96 10.97
C HIS A 31 -8.19 -9.36 11.42
N ALA A 32 -9.36 -9.79 10.95
CA ALA A 32 -9.91 -11.11 11.25
C ALA A 32 -9.52 -12.21 10.24
N SER A 33 -8.68 -11.90 9.24
CA SER A 33 -8.27 -12.84 8.18
C SER A 33 -9.46 -13.44 7.39
N LEU A 34 -10.54 -12.68 7.21
CA LEU A 34 -11.76 -13.09 6.48
C LEU A 34 -11.68 -12.68 5.00
N LEU A 35 -10.72 -13.24 4.27
CA LEU A 35 -10.37 -12.84 2.91
C LEU A 35 -11.53 -12.92 1.92
N ASP A 36 -12.20 -14.07 1.87
CA ASP A 36 -13.32 -14.29 0.95
C ASP A 36 -14.47 -13.32 1.20
N GLN A 37 -14.71 -12.98 2.48
CA GLN A 37 -15.77 -12.06 2.86
C GLN A 37 -15.42 -10.61 2.50
N ALA A 38 -14.18 -10.20 2.77
CA ALA A 38 -13.67 -8.89 2.36
C ALA A 38 -13.76 -8.71 0.84
N TYR A 39 -13.34 -9.72 0.07
CA TYR A 39 -13.40 -9.70 -1.39
C TYR A 39 -14.84 -9.66 -1.92
N SER A 40 -15.73 -10.47 -1.33
CA SER A 40 -17.16 -10.44 -1.64
C SER A 40 -17.74 -9.04 -1.42
N ILE A 41 -17.47 -8.40 -0.28
CA ILE A 41 -17.92 -7.04 0.03
C ILE A 41 -17.33 -6.04 -0.97
N PHE A 42 -16.02 -6.08 -1.20
CA PHE A 42 -15.35 -5.17 -2.12
C PHE A 42 -15.95 -5.18 -3.53
N ASN A 43 -16.37 -6.35 -4.02
CA ASN A 43 -17.02 -6.48 -5.32
C ASN A 43 -18.42 -5.84 -5.36
N THR A 44 -19.11 -5.73 -4.23
CA THR A 44 -20.42 -5.04 -4.14
C THR A 44 -20.30 -3.51 -4.09
N ILE A 45 -19.11 -2.96 -3.78
CA ILE A 45 -18.88 -1.52 -3.71
C ILE A 45 -18.88 -0.94 -5.13
N SER A 46 -19.87 -0.12 -5.44
CA SER A 46 -20.06 0.50 -6.76
C SER A 46 -18.96 1.51 -7.09
N ARG A 47 -18.60 2.37 -6.14
CA ARG A 47 -17.49 3.34 -6.27
C ARG A 47 -16.33 2.95 -5.36
N LYS A 48 -15.28 2.41 -5.95
CA LYS A 48 -14.04 2.06 -5.25
C LYS A 48 -13.16 3.30 -5.15
N THR A 49 -13.04 3.85 -3.95
CA THR A 49 -12.16 4.99 -3.67
C THR A 49 -10.73 4.51 -3.43
N GLU A 50 -9.77 5.44 -3.46
CA GLU A 50 -8.36 5.15 -3.20
C GLU A 50 -8.16 4.41 -1.86
N GLN A 51 -8.90 4.81 -0.83
CA GLN A 51 -8.83 4.20 0.50
C GLN A 51 -9.33 2.75 0.50
N ILE A 52 -10.46 2.50 -0.14
CA ILE A 52 -11.04 1.15 -0.28
C ILE A 52 -10.09 0.22 -1.05
N VAL A 53 -9.49 0.71 -2.14
CA VAL A 53 -8.53 -0.05 -2.94
C VAL A 53 -7.24 -0.30 -2.15
N ALA A 54 -6.71 0.70 -1.45
CA ALA A 54 -5.50 0.56 -0.64
C ALA A 54 -5.66 -0.51 0.46
N ILE A 55 -6.82 -0.56 1.13
CA ILE A 55 -7.13 -1.58 2.13
C ILE A 55 -7.12 -2.97 1.50
N MET A 56 -7.82 -3.15 0.37
CA MET A 56 -7.83 -4.46 -0.30
C MET A 56 -6.48 -4.87 -0.83
N SER A 57 -5.71 -3.94 -1.40
CA SER A 57 -4.35 -4.21 -1.89
C SER A 57 -3.39 -4.59 -0.78
N SER A 58 -3.65 -4.18 0.46
CA SER A 58 -2.87 -4.63 1.62
C SER A 58 -3.20 -6.06 2.04
N PHE A 59 -4.33 -6.60 1.58
CA PHE A 59 -4.93 -7.85 2.08
C PHE A 59 -4.89 -9.00 1.06
N LEU A 60 -5.15 -8.72 -0.21
CA LEU A 60 -5.16 -9.70 -1.30
C LEU A 60 -3.89 -9.58 -2.11
N PHE A 61 -2.78 -10.18 -1.70
CA PHE A 61 -1.50 -9.82 -2.29
C PHE A 61 -1.32 -10.26 -3.76
N ASP A 62 -1.77 -11.47 -4.09
CA ASP A 62 -1.69 -12.01 -5.46
C ASP A 62 -2.65 -11.27 -6.40
N GLU A 63 -3.84 -10.93 -5.91
CA GLU A 63 -4.85 -10.18 -6.65
C GLU A 63 -4.62 -8.66 -6.58
N ALA A 64 -3.83 -8.16 -5.63
CA ALA A 64 -3.56 -6.74 -5.43
C ALA A 64 -2.91 -6.19 -6.68
N GLN A 65 -1.96 -6.90 -7.27
CA GLN A 65 -1.33 -6.44 -8.49
C GLN A 65 -2.36 -6.22 -9.61
N GLN A 66 -3.29 -7.18 -9.80
CA GLN A 66 -4.34 -7.06 -10.81
C GLN A 66 -5.31 -5.92 -10.46
N LEU A 67 -5.69 -5.80 -9.18
CA LEU A 67 -6.56 -4.75 -8.68
C LEU A 67 -5.99 -3.37 -8.95
N ILE A 68 -4.70 -3.20 -8.65
CA ILE A 68 -3.94 -1.97 -8.87
C ILE A 68 -3.87 -1.67 -10.36
N GLU A 69 -3.55 -2.65 -11.21
CA GLU A 69 -3.48 -2.46 -12.66
C GLU A 69 -4.84 -2.07 -13.26
N VAL A 70 -5.94 -2.63 -12.76
CA VAL A 70 -7.29 -2.24 -13.18
C VAL A 70 -7.62 -0.84 -12.69
N TYR A 71 -7.30 -0.51 -11.44
CA TYR A 71 -7.56 0.82 -10.89
C TYR A 71 -6.73 1.91 -11.60
N GLU A 72 -5.44 1.63 -11.82
CA GLU A 72 -4.46 2.52 -12.46
C GLU A 72 -4.86 2.88 -13.90
N LYS A 73 -5.52 1.97 -14.62
CA LYS A 73 -6.05 2.23 -15.97
C LYS A 73 -7.12 3.31 -15.99
N SER A 74 -7.86 3.49 -14.90
CA SER A 74 -8.97 4.44 -14.82
C SER A 74 -8.67 5.63 -13.92
N ASN A 75 -7.68 5.52 -13.04
CA ASN A 75 -7.33 6.53 -12.05
C ASN A 75 -5.82 6.54 -11.82
N PRO A 76 -5.13 7.68 -11.87
CA PRO A 76 -3.73 7.73 -11.45
C PRO A 76 -3.64 7.32 -9.97
N LEU A 77 -2.76 6.36 -9.67
CA LEU A 77 -2.46 6.00 -8.28
C LEU A 77 -1.76 7.18 -7.62
N CYS A 78 -2.02 7.42 -6.32
CA CYS A 78 -1.26 8.34 -5.50
C CYS A 78 -0.13 7.62 -4.72
N SER A 79 0.86 8.37 -4.21
CA SER A 79 2.00 7.78 -3.50
C SER A 79 1.59 6.99 -2.24
N SER A 80 0.53 7.40 -1.55
CA SER A 80 0.01 6.68 -0.38
C SER A 80 -0.52 5.28 -0.72
N MET A 81 -1.09 5.08 -1.92
CA MET A 81 -1.50 3.76 -2.39
C MET A 81 -0.29 2.84 -2.59
N TYR A 82 0.78 3.31 -3.25
CA TYR A 82 2.03 2.54 -3.36
C TYR A 82 2.60 2.16 -1.99
N MET A 83 2.52 3.07 -1.02
CA MET A 83 2.96 2.80 0.36
C MET A 83 2.11 1.74 1.07
N ALA A 84 0.78 1.73 0.84
CA ALA A 84 -0.09 0.68 1.35
C ALA A 84 0.26 -0.68 0.73
N ILE A 85 0.54 -0.71 -0.58
CA ILE A 85 0.93 -1.94 -1.30
C ILE A 85 2.27 -2.49 -0.79
N LEU A 86 3.28 -1.62 -0.63
CA LEU A 86 4.57 -2.00 -0.03
C LEU A 86 4.39 -2.54 1.40
N SER A 87 3.37 -2.08 2.12
CA SER A 87 3.04 -2.60 3.45
C SER A 87 2.43 -4.01 3.38
N GLY A 88 1.52 -4.24 2.44
CA GLY A 88 0.99 -5.59 2.16
C GLY A 88 2.09 -6.56 1.75
N ALA A 89 2.99 -6.13 0.86
CA ALA A 89 4.12 -6.92 0.37
C ALA A 89 5.10 -7.37 1.46
N ARG A 90 5.29 -6.51 2.47
CA ARG A 90 6.06 -6.88 3.66
C ARG A 90 5.42 -8.04 4.41
N ASN A 91 4.10 -8.00 4.59
CA ASN A 91 3.39 -9.02 5.35
C ASN A 91 3.41 -10.38 4.64
N SER A 92 3.39 -10.39 3.31
CA SER A 92 3.55 -11.60 2.48
C SER A 92 5.01 -12.04 2.30
N ARG A 93 5.98 -11.22 2.74
CA ARG A 93 7.43 -11.43 2.56
C ARG A 93 7.84 -11.60 1.08
N ASP A 94 7.13 -10.94 0.16
CA ASP A 94 7.47 -10.95 -1.28
C ASP A 94 8.34 -9.74 -1.64
N SER A 95 9.65 -9.96 -1.69
CA SER A 95 10.63 -8.93 -2.07
C SER A 95 10.53 -8.52 -3.53
N ILE A 96 10.16 -9.43 -4.44
CA ILE A 96 10.11 -9.18 -5.88
C ILE A 96 8.99 -8.18 -6.19
N LEU A 97 7.78 -8.43 -5.69
CA LEU A 97 6.66 -7.52 -5.89
C LEU A 97 6.88 -6.21 -5.13
N SER A 98 7.46 -6.25 -3.93
CA SER A 98 7.87 -5.04 -3.19
C SER A 98 8.77 -4.15 -4.04
N GLU A 99 9.81 -4.72 -4.62
CA GLU A 99 10.76 -3.99 -5.45
C GLU A 99 10.10 -3.43 -6.72
N LYS A 100 9.29 -4.25 -7.39
CA LYS A 100 8.52 -3.84 -8.57
C LYS A 100 7.63 -2.64 -8.28
N MET A 101 6.91 -2.66 -7.15
CA MET A 101 6.02 -1.56 -6.74
C MET A 101 6.81 -0.31 -6.36
N TYR A 102 7.92 -0.45 -5.64
CA TYR A 102 8.82 0.66 -5.33
C TYR A 102 9.39 1.31 -6.60
N ARG A 103 9.86 0.49 -7.56
CA ARG A 103 10.34 0.98 -8.86
C ARG A 103 9.25 1.71 -9.63
N ARG A 104 8.02 1.17 -9.67
CA ARG A 104 6.87 1.82 -10.30
C ARG A 104 6.56 3.17 -9.64
N MET A 105 6.52 3.25 -8.32
CA MET A 105 6.22 4.47 -7.56
C MET A 105 7.14 5.65 -7.92
N LYS A 106 8.42 5.39 -8.21
CA LYS A 106 9.39 6.45 -8.54
C LYS A 106 9.13 7.14 -9.88
N ILE A 107 8.40 6.49 -10.80
CA ILE A 107 8.16 7.01 -12.15
C ILE A 107 7.16 8.18 -12.13
N PRO A 108 5.95 8.04 -11.55
CA PRO A 108 4.99 9.13 -11.48
C PRO A 108 5.31 10.16 -10.37
N PHE A 109 6.12 9.79 -9.36
CA PHE A 109 6.43 10.65 -8.22
C PHE A 109 7.92 10.99 -8.06
N PRO A 110 8.58 11.53 -9.10
CA PRO A 110 10.01 11.84 -9.02
C PRO A 110 10.31 12.95 -7.99
N ASP A 111 9.35 13.84 -7.76
CA ASP A 111 9.52 15.01 -6.88
C ASP A 111 9.04 14.79 -5.45
N GLU A 112 8.28 13.72 -5.17
CA GLU A 112 7.83 13.37 -3.83
C GLU A 112 8.92 12.63 -3.04
N LYS A 113 10.03 13.34 -2.79
CA LYS A 113 11.23 12.78 -2.15
C LYS A 113 10.92 12.07 -0.84
N GLU A 114 10.00 12.58 -0.03
CA GLU A 114 9.61 11.97 1.23
C GLU A 114 8.91 10.62 1.05
N ALA A 115 8.00 10.51 0.07
CA ALA A 115 7.35 9.26 -0.28
C ALA A 115 8.36 8.24 -0.82
N VAL A 116 9.26 8.68 -1.71
CA VAL A 116 10.33 7.85 -2.25
C VAL A 116 11.24 7.32 -1.13
N VAL A 117 11.74 8.18 -0.24
CA VAL A 117 12.56 7.76 0.92
C VAL A 117 11.81 6.77 1.80
N SER A 118 10.54 7.06 2.09
CA SER A 118 9.71 6.17 2.91
C SER A 118 9.51 4.80 2.26
N GLY A 119 9.32 4.77 0.94
CA GLY A 119 9.28 3.54 0.15
C GLY A 119 10.60 2.77 0.19
N SER A 120 11.74 3.46 0.07
CA SER A 120 13.06 2.83 0.17
C SER A 120 13.28 2.18 1.54
N ILE A 121 12.90 2.87 2.62
CA ILE A 121 13.00 2.36 3.99
C ILE A 121 12.13 1.11 4.14
N ARG A 122 10.91 1.11 3.61
CA ARG A 122 10.03 -0.07 3.64
C ARG A 122 10.67 -1.23 2.88
N LEU A 123 11.19 -1.00 1.69
CA LEU A 123 11.85 -2.03 0.89
C LEU A 123 13.08 -2.62 1.62
N CYS A 124 13.93 -1.77 2.24
CA CYS A 124 15.03 -2.23 3.09
C CYS A 124 14.54 -3.13 4.25
N ASN A 125 13.43 -2.76 4.90
CA ASN A 125 12.90 -3.55 6.00
C ASN A 125 12.41 -4.93 5.53
N ILE A 126 11.89 -5.03 4.30
CA ILE A 126 11.46 -6.29 3.70
C ILE A 126 12.68 -7.19 3.44
N TYR A 127 13.69 -6.71 2.71
CA TYR A 127 14.94 -7.44 2.48
C TYR A 127 15.63 -7.83 3.79
N SER A 128 15.72 -6.91 4.75
CA SER A 128 16.29 -7.19 6.05
C SER A 128 15.53 -8.29 6.81
N SER A 129 14.21 -8.37 6.66
CA SER A 129 13.40 -9.43 7.29
C SER A 129 13.54 -10.79 6.60
N LEU A 130 14.03 -10.81 5.35
CA LEU A 130 14.32 -12.00 4.58
C LEU A 130 15.76 -12.50 4.76
N GLY A 131 16.66 -11.66 5.30
CA GLY A 131 18.09 -11.96 5.44
C GLY A 131 18.93 -11.51 4.25
N ASP A 132 18.35 -10.76 3.32
CA ASP A 132 19.00 -10.27 2.09
C ASP A 132 19.82 -9.01 2.39
N HIS A 133 20.91 -9.17 3.14
CA HIS A 133 21.71 -8.04 3.63
C HIS A 133 22.41 -7.25 2.52
N GLU A 134 22.77 -7.88 1.40
CA GLU A 134 23.40 -7.21 0.26
C GLU A 134 22.47 -6.15 -0.36
N GLU A 135 21.20 -6.51 -0.58
CA GLU A 135 20.18 -5.59 -1.11
C GLU A 135 19.89 -4.41 -0.16
N VAL A 136 19.94 -4.67 1.15
CA VAL A 136 19.79 -3.61 2.16
C VAL A 136 20.91 -2.59 2.05
N GLU A 137 22.15 -3.05 1.91
CA GLU A 137 23.32 -2.16 1.78
C GLU A 137 23.28 -1.39 0.46
N ASP A 138 22.90 -2.02 -0.65
CA ASP A 138 22.76 -1.33 -1.94
C ASP A 138 21.76 -0.16 -1.86
N ILE A 139 20.57 -0.41 -1.32
CA ILE A 139 19.53 0.63 -1.21
C ILE A 139 19.96 1.74 -0.24
N ARG A 140 20.55 1.39 0.90
CA ARG A 140 21.03 2.39 1.88
C ARG A 140 22.13 3.26 1.30
N PHE A 141 23.09 2.65 0.62
CA PHE A 141 24.26 3.32 0.09
C PHE A 141 23.90 4.22 -1.10
N ASN A 142 23.10 3.71 -2.04
CA ASN A 142 22.80 4.40 -3.29
C ASN A 142 21.66 5.40 -3.17
N GLN A 143 20.65 5.14 -2.34
CA GLN A 143 19.39 5.91 -2.39
C GLN A 143 19.21 6.80 -1.16
N ILE A 144 19.30 6.24 0.05
CA ILE A 144 19.05 7.01 1.28
C ILE A 144 20.17 8.04 1.50
N LYS A 145 21.43 7.67 1.25
CA LYS A 145 22.58 8.56 1.44
C LYS A 145 22.59 9.74 0.47
N GLU A 146 22.23 9.50 -0.80
CA GLU A 146 22.14 10.56 -1.82
C GLU A 146 20.97 11.52 -1.56
N LEU A 147 19.83 10.98 -1.13
CA LEU A 147 18.69 11.80 -0.71
C LEU A 147 19.02 12.62 0.55
N GLY A 148 19.72 12.02 1.52
CA GLY A 148 20.16 12.70 2.75
C GLY A 148 21.18 13.82 2.52
N LYS A 149 22.10 13.68 1.54
CA LYS A 149 23.03 14.76 1.15
C LYS A 149 22.29 15.96 0.56
N LYS A 150 21.28 15.73 -0.29
CA LYS A 150 20.46 16.80 -0.87
C LYS A 150 19.65 17.56 0.18
N PHE A 151 19.09 16.88 1.18
CA PHE A 151 18.39 17.54 2.30
C PHE A 151 19.32 18.47 3.11
N LYS A 152 20.56 18.03 3.40
CA LYS A 152 21.55 18.89 4.08
C LYS A 152 21.96 20.13 3.28
N GLN A 153 21.94 20.08 1.95
CA GLN A 153 22.24 21.25 1.10
C GLN A 153 21.10 22.26 1.08
N ILE A 154 19.84 21.81 0.97
CA ILE A 154 18.65 22.69 0.96
C ILE A 154 18.57 23.51 2.27
N TYR A 155 18.79 22.87 3.42
CA TYR A 155 18.78 23.57 4.71
C TYR A 155 19.97 24.53 4.92
N ARG A 156 21.07 24.35 4.20
CA ARG A 156 22.22 25.26 4.26
C ARG A 156 22.09 26.47 3.33
N GLY A 157 21.28 26.37 2.27
CA GLY A 157 20.99 27.48 1.35
C GLY A 157 19.85 28.41 1.80
N LEU A 158 19.17 28.08 2.91
CA LEU A 158 18.11 28.90 3.54
C LEU A 158 18.63 29.74 4.73
N LYS A 159 19.95 29.86 4.88
CA LYS A 159 20.61 30.77 5.84
C LYS A 159 21.28 31.90 5.08
#